data_AF-A0A328E640-F1
#
_entry.id   AF-A0A328E640-F1
#
_cell.length_a   1.000
_cell.length_b   1.000
_cell.length_c   1.000
_cell.angle_alpha   90.00
_cell.angle_beta   90.00
_cell.angle_gamma   90.00
#
_symmetry.space_group_name_H-M   'P 1'
#
loop_
_entity.id
_entity.type
_entity.pdbx_description
1 polymer ?
#
loop_
_entity_poly.entity_id
_entity_poly.type
_entity_poly.pdbx_seq_one_letter_code
_entity_poly.pdbx_strand_id
1 'polypeptide(L)'
;MMARLPKELLDRGVICSSAGNHAQGVALAAKKLSCTAVIVMPVTTPEIKVQLKVERLGATVVRVGDTYDEAQAYAKKRAQDEGLTFVPPFDHPHIIMGQGTVGKEIMSQAKCGVDAIFVLVGGGGLIAGIAAYVKMVDPDVKIIGVEPNNVNAMALSLHHGLLDQVGVLQMAWLLKWSGKKHFVYTGI
;
A
#
# COMPACT_ATOMS: atom_id res chain seq x y z
N MET A 1 -7.39 5.65 -4.75
CA MET A 1 -8.47 5.60 -3.72
C MET A 1 -9.11 6.95 -3.46
N MET A 2 -8.42 7.94 -2.89
CA MET A 2 -9.04 9.20 -2.41
C MET A 2 -9.85 9.95 -3.47
N ALA A 3 -9.36 10.05 -4.71
CA ALA A 3 -10.09 10.69 -5.81
C ALA A 3 -11.40 9.98 -6.23
N ARG A 4 -11.69 8.79 -5.69
CA ARG A 4 -12.94 8.05 -5.90
C ARG A 4 -13.93 8.23 -4.75
N LEU A 5 -13.55 8.94 -3.68
CA LEU A 5 -14.44 9.20 -2.56
C LEU A 5 -15.50 10.25 -2.96
N PRO A 6 -16.75 10.10 -2.48
CA PRO A 6 -17.75 11.17 -2.54
C PRO A 6 -17.22 12.45 -1.89
N LYS A 7 -17.70 13.59 -2.39
CA LYS A 7 -17.25 14.91 -1.91
C LYS A 7 -17.52 15.07 -0.41
N GLU A 8 -18.64 14.55 0.08
CA GLU A 8 -19.04 14.62 1.49
C GLU A 8 -18.02 13.92 2.39
N LEU A 9 -17.42 12.82 1.95
CA LEU A 9 -16.37 12.13 2.71
C LEU A 9 -15.03 12.85 2.63
N LEU A 10 -14.73 13.50 1.51
CA LEU A 10 -13.53 14.34 1.38
C LEU A 10 -13.64 15.59 2.26
N ASP A 11 -14.81 16.24 2.30
CA ASP A 11 -15.06 17.43 3.12
C ASP A 11 -14.94 17.12 4.62
N ARG A 12 -15.30 15.90 5.05
CA ARG A 12 -15.05 15.43 6.43
C ARG A 12 -13.57 15.19 6.71
N GLY A 13 -12.81 14.77 5.72
CA GLY A 13 -11.38 14.50 5.80
C GLY A 13 -11.02 13.02 5.85
N VAL A 14 -9.73 12.77 5.67
CA VAL A 14 -9.15 11.43 5.65
C VAL A 14 -8.16 11.22 6.79
N ILE A 15 -7.92 9.97 7.17
CA ILE A 15 -6.95 9.61 8.21
C ILE A 15 -6.16 8.37 7.80
N CYS A 16 -4.87 8.31 8.15
CA CYS A 16 -4.07 7.10 8.00
C CYS A 16 -3.04 6.97 9.13
N SER A 17 -2.47 5.78 9.30
CA SER A 17 -1.30 5.56 10.16
C SER A 17 -0.06 5.25 9.32
N SER A 18 0.94 6.14 9.36
CA SER A 18 2.24 5.95 8.71
C SER A 18 3.23 7.04 9.12
N ALA A 19 4.51 6.67 9.21
CA ALA A 19 5.63 7.61 9.35
C ALA A 19 6.51 7.68 8.06
N GLY A 20 6.00 7.16 6.94
CA GLY A 20 6.81 6.87 5.74
C GLY A 20 6.21 7.37 4.42
N ASN A 21 6.37 6.56 3.37
CA ASN A 21 5.93 6.93 2.02
C ASN A 21 4.41 7.03 1.90
N HIS A 22 3.66 6.18 2.62
CA HIS A 22 2.20 6.25 2.63
C HIS A 22 1.69 7.58 3.18
N ALA A 23 2.24 8.06 4.30
CA ALA A 23 1.90 9.37 4.86
C ALA A 23 2.06 10.51 3.85
N GLN A 24 3.19 10.52 3.13
CA GLN A 24 3.46 11.53 2.09
C GLN A 24 2.48 11.43 0.93
N GLY A 25 2.18 10.20 0.47
CA GLY A 25 1.22 9.97 -0.61
C GLY A 25 -0.17 10.46 -0.24
N VAL A 26 -0.65 10.15 0.97
CA VAL A 26 -1.95 10.60 1.47
C VAL A 26 -1.97 12.12 1.64
N ALA A 27 -0.95 12.72 2.26
CA ALA A 27 -0.88 14.17 2.47
C ALA A 27 -0.85 14.94 1.13
N LEU A 28 -0.08 14.46 0.15
CA LEU A 28 -0.04 15.06 -1.19
C LEU A 28 -1.38 14.93 -1.91
N ALA A 29 -2.01 13.76 -1.83
CA ALA A 29 -3.31 13.53 -2.44
C ALA A 29 -4.39 14.42 -1.79
N ALA A 30 -4.34 14.59 -0.47
CA ALA A 30 -5.27 15.43 0.27
C ALA A 30 -5.16 16.90 -0.15
N LYS A 31 -3.92 17.41 -0.22
CA LYS A 31 -3.63 18.75 -0.73
C LYS A 31 -4.17 18.97 -2.14
N LYS A 32 -3.97 18.00 -3.05
CA LYS A 32 -4.46 18.07 -4.44
C LYS A 32 -5.98 18.02 -4.55
N LEU A 33 -6.65 17.34 -3.62
CA LEU A 33 -8.11 17.18 -3.58
C LEU A 33 -8.78 18.24 -2.69
N SER A 34 -8.01 19.19 -2.14
CA SER A 34 -8.50 20.20 -1.20
C SER A 34 -9.24 19.62 0.01
N CYS A 35 -8.80 18.46 0.50
CA CYS A 35 -9.35 17.81 1.69
C CYS A 35 -8.34 17.81 2.84
N THR A 36 -8.82 17.70 4.07
CA THR A 36 -7.96 17.57 5.25
C THR A 36 -7.45 16.13 5.38
N ALA A 37 -6.23 15.98 5.91
CA ALA A 37 -5.64 14.68 6.19
C ALA A 37 -5.01 14.66 7.58
N VAL A 38 -5.38 13.66 8.37
CA VAL A 38 -4.78 13.34 9.67
C VAL A 38 -3.83 12.16 9.50
N ILE A 39 -2.57 12.35 9.90
CA ILE A 39 -1.53 11.33 9.81
C ILE A 39 -1.12 10.95 11.23
N VAL A 40 -1.48 9.74 11.62
CA VAL A 40 -1.12 9.18 12.92
C VAL A 40 0.22 8.46 12.81
N MET A 41 1.09 8.68 13.79
CA MET A 41 2.38 8.01 13.87
C MET A 41 2.78 7.76 15.33
N PRO A 42 3.70 6.82 15.61
CA PRO A 42 4.22 6.61 16.95
C PRO A 42 4.93 7.84 17.51
N VAL A 43 4.90 8.04 18.82
CA VAL A 43 5.61 9.13 19.52
C VAL A 43 7.13 9.06 19.33
N THR A 44 7.64 7.85 19.10
CA THR A 44 9.04 7.55 18.84
C THR A 44 9.51 7.96 17.42
N THR A 45 8.62 8.48 16.58
CA THR A 45 8.94 8.89 15.21
C THR A 45 9.85 10.13 15.22
N PRO A 46 11.05 10.08 14.60
CA PRO A 46 11.96 11.23 14.57
C PRO A 46 11.35 12.48 13.95
N GLU A 47 11.49 13.63 14.62
CA GLU A 47 10.90 14.93 14.23
C GLU A 47 11.21 15.33 12.78
N ILE A 48 12.43 15.05 12.32
CA ILE A 48 12.88 15.34 10.95
C ILE A 48 12.02 14.64 9.88
N LYS A 49 11.47 13.45 10.19
CA LYS A 49 10.56 12.73 9.27
C LYS A 49 9.17 13.35 9.27
N VAL A 50 8.78 14.04 10.33
CA VAL A 50 7.44 14.62 10.50
C VAL A 50 7.34 15.96 9.77
N GLN A 51 8.21 16.91 10.15
CA GLN A 51 8.21 18.26 9.59
C GLN A 51 8.51 18.28 8.09
N LEU A 52 9.53 17.55 7.63
CA LEU A 52 9.96 17.64 6.23
C LEU A 52 9.00 16.99 5.24
N LYS A 53 8.19 16.02 5.69
CA LYS A 53 7.48 15.12 4.77
C LYS A 53 5.97 15.28 4.78
N VAL A 54 5.37 15.69 5.89
CA VAL A 54 3.92 15.63 6.07
C VAL A 54 3.33 17.01 6.34
N GLU A 55 3.92 17.76 7.29
CA GLU A 55 3.39 19.09 7.66
C GLU A 55 3.54 20.10 6.51
N ARG A 56 4.64 20.05 5.75
CA ARG A 56 4.82 20.86 4.52
C ARG A 56 3.76 20.60 3.44
N LEU A 57 3.11 19.45 3.49
CA LEU A 57 2.01 19.10 2.58
C LEU A 57 0.64 19.54 3.12
N GLY A 58 0.59 20.17 4.30
CA GLY A 58 -0.65 20.69 4.91
C GLY A 58 -1.47 19.65 5.67
N ALA A 59 -0.90 18.48 5.96
CA ALA A 59 -1.57 17.45 6.75
C ALA A 59 -1.32 17.63 8.26
N THR A 60 -2.31 17.29 9.06
CA THR A 60 -2.24 17.32 10.53
C THR A 60 -1.55 16.07 11.03
N VAL A 61 -0.52 16.21 11.84
CA VAL A 61 0.18 15.09 12.45
C VAL A 61 -0.32 14.84 13.86
N VAL A 62 -0.57 13.57 14.19
CA VAL A 62 -0.99 13.13 15.52
C VAL A 62 -0.04 12.03 15.98
N ARG A 63 0.56 12.20 17.16
CA ARG A 63 1.51 11.24 17.73
C ARG A 63 0.85 10.43 18.84
N VAL A 64 0.71 9.12 18.65
CA VAL A 64 0.06 8.22 19.60
C VAL A 64 0.75 6.87 19.59
N GLY A 65 0.99 6.33 20.79
CA GLY A 65 1.56 5.02 21.01
C GLY A 65 3.06 4.95 20.75
N ASP A 66 3.69 3.91 21.25
CA ASP A 66 5.11 3.63 21.08
C ASP A 66 5.39 2.76 19.85
N THR A 67 4.36 2.04 19.39
CA THR A 67 4.42 1.10 18.26
C THR A 67 3.53 1.52 17.09
N TYR A 68 3.84 1.00 15.90
CA TYR A 68 3.00 1.21 14.71
C TYR A 68 1.57 0.69 14.91
N ASP A 69 1.42 -0.46 15.58
CA ASP A 69 0.12 -1.10 15.79
C ASP A 69 -0.78 -0.27 16.71
N GLU A 70 -0.23 0.32 17.76
CA GLU A 70 -0.95 1.27 18.62
C GLU A 70 -1.39 2.51 17.84
N ALA A 71 -0.49 3.11 17.05
CA ALA A 71 -0.81 4.24 16.19
C ALA A 71 -1.91 3.88 15.17
N GLN A 72 -1.86 2.67 14.59
CA GLN A 72 -2.87 2.20 13.65
C GLN A 72 -4.23 1.95 14.32
N ALA A 73 -4.24 1.32 15.49
CA ALA A 73 -5.45 1.09 16.27
C ALA A 73 -6.14 2.41 16.64
N TYR A 74 -5.35 3.39 17.10
CA TYR A 74 -5.86 4.74 17.35
C TYR A 74 -6.41 5.40 16.08
N ALA A 75 -5.68 5.34 14.96
CA ALA A 75 -6.14 5.92 13.70
C ALA A 75 -7.48 5.33 13.23
N LYS A 76 -7.65 4.01 13.34
CA LYS A 76 -8.90 3.32 12.99
C LYS A 76 -10.03 3.72 13.92
N LYS A 77 -9.78 3.79 15.23
CA LYS A 77 -10.78 4.22 16.22
C LYS A 77 -11.22 5.66 15.97
N ARG A 78 -10.27 6.58 15.82
CA ARG A 78 -10.55 7.99 15.53
C ARG A 78 -11.29 8.18 14.21
N ALA A 79 -10.98 7.37 13.20
CA ALA A 79 -11.72 7.38 11.94
C ALA A 79 -13.21 7.09 12.15
N GLN A 80 -13.54 6.13 13.03
CA GLN A 80 -14.91 5.80 13.36
C GLN A 80 -15.57 6.91 14.20
N ASP A 81 -14.89 7.38 15.23
CA ASP A 81 -15.43 8.38 16.18
C ASP A 81 -15.71 9.74 15.50
N GLU A 82 -14.83 10.20 14.62
CA GLU A 82 -14.94 11.49 13.92
C GLU A 82 -15.61 11.33 12.53
N GLY A 83 -15.81 10.09 12.08
CA GLY A 83 -16.30 9.74 10.74
C GLY A 83 -15.39 10.21 9.60
N LEU A 84 -14.07 10.12 9.83
CA LEU A 84 -13.05 10.31 8.81
C LEU A 84 -12.91 9.04 7.97
N THR A 85 -12.51 9.19 6.71
CA THR A 85 -12.21 8.01 5.88
C THR A 85 -10.81 7.49 6.18
N PHE A 86 -10.69 6.27 6.71
CA PHE A 86 -9.40 5.62 6.88
C PHE A 86 -8.82 5.20 5.53
N VAL A 87 -7.60 5.64 5.22
CA VAL A 87 -6.87 5.31 3.99
C VAL A 87 -5.84 4.22 4.29
N PRO A 88 -6.12 2.96 3.95
CA PRO A 88 -5.19 1.86 4.19
C PRO A 88 -3.90 2.01 3.35
N PRO A 89 -2.78 1.41 3.76
CA PRO A 89 -1.52 1.50 3.02
C PRO A 89 -1.44 0.59 1.78
N PHE A 90 -2.22 -0.49 1.73
CA PHE A 90 -2.16 -1.47 0.62
C PHE A 90 -3.47 -2.22 0.37
N ASP A 91 -4.14 -2.68 1.43
CA ASP A 91 -5.29 -3.59 1.35
C ASP A 91 -6.59 -2.87 0.99
N HIS A 92 -6.70 -2.44 -0.26
CA HIS A 92 -7.91 -1.82 -0.81
C HIS A 92 -7.91 -1.90 -2.34
N PRO A 93 -9.03 -2.28 -3.00
CA PRO A 93 -9.10 -2.40 -4.45
C PRO A 93 -8.64 -1.15 -5.23
N HIS A 94 -9.12 0.04 -4.87
CA HIS A 94 -8.67 1.31 -5.45
C HIS A 94 -7.22 1.72 -5.14
N ILE A 95 -6.56 1.08 -4.18
CA ILE A 95 -5.12 1.28 -3.96
C ILE A 95 -4.36 0.35 -4.88
N ILE A 96 -4.71 -0.94 -4.90
CA ILE A 96 -4.14 -1.96 -5.78
C ILE A 96 -4.25 -1.54 -7.26
N MET A 97 -5.43 -1.10 -7.70
CA MET A 97 -5.63 -0.56 -9.05
C MET A 97 -4.73 0.66 -9.33
N GLY A 98 -4.52 1.51 -8.34
CA GLY A 98 -3.61 2.64 -8.45
C GLY A 98 -2.17 2.19 -8.64
N GLN A 99 -1.73 1.15 -7.93
CA GLN A 99 -0.37 0.62 -8.10
C GLN A 99 -0.19 -0.11 -9.44
N GLY A 100 -1.26 -0.66 -10.00
CA GLY A 100 -1.24 -1.31 -11.31
C GLY A 100 -0.90 -0.39 -12.48
N THR A 101 -0.99 0.93 -12.31
CA THR A 101 -0.54 1.88 -13.35
C THR A 101 0.96 1.76 -13.60
N VAL A 102 1.75 1.36 -12.60
CA VAL A 102 3.18 1.06 -12.77
C VAL A 102 3.37 -0.11 -13.74
N GLY A 103 2.55 -1.16 -13.65
CA GLY A 103 2.58 -2.28 -14.58
C GLY A 103 2.26 -1.84 -16.02
N LYS A 104 1.30 -0.92 -16.17
CA LYS A 104 0.99 -0.30 -17.47
C LYS A 104 2.18 0.46 -18.04
N GLU A 105 2.82 1.29 -17.23
CA GLU A 105 3.98 2.08 -17.65
C GLU A 105 5.12 1.17 -18.07
N ILE A 106 5.47 0.16 -17.25
CA ILE A 106 6.52 -0.83 -17.55
C ILE A 106 6.28 -1.48 -18.93
N MET A 107 5.09 -2.05 -19.15
CA MET A 107 4.79 -2.75 -20.40
C MET A 107 4.76 -1.80 -21.61
N SER A 108 4.38 -0.54 -21.42
CA SER A 108 4.36 0.45 -22.51
C SER A 108 5.73 1.04 -22.86
N GLN A 109 6.66 1.08 -21.88
CA GLN A 109 7.97 1.71 -22.01
C GLN A 109 9.09 0.71 -22.28
N ALA A 110 8.84 -0.59 -22.06
CA ALA A 110 9.77 -1.65 -22.38
C ALA A 110 10.09 -1.64 -23.88
N LYS A 111 11.37 -1.47 -24.21
CA LYS A 111 11.85 -1.45 -25.61
C LYS A 111 12.03 -2.85 -26.20
N CYS A 112 11.97 -3.87 -25.36
CA CYS A 112 12.08 -5.29 -25.70
C CYS A 112 11.03 -6.09 -24.92
N GLY A 113 10.85 -7.35 -25.28
CA GLY A 113 10.00 -8.28 -24.52
C GLY A 113 10.44 -8.35 -23.05
N VAL A 114 9.47 -8.51 -22.15
CA VAL A 114 9.70 -8.58 -20.70
C VAL A 114 9.54 -10.03 -20.26
N ASP A 115 10.62 -10.69 -19.85
CA ASP A 115 10.52 -12.06 -19.35
C ASP A 115 10.08 -12.12 -17.88
N ALA A 116 10.51 -11.15 -17.08
CA ALA A 116 10.25 -11.11 -15.65
C ALA A 116 10.25 -9.68 -15.08
N ILE A 117 9.45 -9.47 -14.05
CA ILE A 117 9.38 -8.23 -13.25
C ILE A 117 9.57 -8.59 -11.79
N PHE A 118 10.60 -8.00 -11.18
CA PHE A 118 10.87 -8.12 -9.74
C PHE A 118 10.21 -6.97 -8.99
N VAL A 119 9.41 -7.28 -7.98
CA VAL A 119 8.64 -6.29 -7.23
C VAL A 119 8.90 -6.47 -5.74
N LEU A 120 9.28 -5.38 -5.07
CA LEU A 120 9.41 -5.37 -3.62
C LEU A 120 8.05 -5.62 -2.96
N VAL A 121 8.02 -6.51 -1.96
CA VAL A 121 6.81 -6.88 -1.26
C VAL A 121 6.90 -6.41 0.19
N GLY A 122 5.96 -5.53 0.57
CA GLY A 122 5.60 -5.26 1.95
C GLY A 122 4.22 -5.87 2.22
N GLY A 123 3.19 -5.03 2.34
CA GLY A 123 1.79 -5.51 2.39
C GLY A 123 1.21 -6.00 1.06
N GLY A 124 2.00 -6.10 -0.01
CA GLY A 124 1.57 -6.71 -1.28
C GLY A 124 0.79 -5.84 -2.27
N GLY A 125 0.38 -4.62 -1.91
CA GLY A 125 -0.45 -3.78 -2.80
C GLY A 125 0.20 -3.44 -4.16
N LEU A 126 1.52 -3.23 -4.19
CA LEU A 126 2.27 -2.94 -5.42
C LEU A 126 2.34 -4.14 -6.36
N ILE A 127 2.82 -5.28 -5.85
CA ILE A 127 2.91 -6.52 -6.64
C ILE A 127 1.55 -6.98 -7.12
N ALA A 128 0.49 -6.85 -6.31
CA ALA A 128 -0.86 -7.20 -6.71
C ALA A 128 -1.35 -6.35 -7.88
N GLY A 129 -1.14 -5.02 -7.82
CA GLY A 129 -1.54 -4.11 -8.89
C GLY A 129 -0.79 -4.39 -10.19
N ILE A 130 0.54 -4.51 -10.11
CA ILE A 130 1.39 -4.82 -11.26
C ILE A 130 1.00 -6.17 -11.86
N ALA A 131 0.89 -7.22 -11.03
CA ALA A 131 0.54 -8.55 -11.49
C ALA A 131 -0.83 -8.59 -12.17
N ALA A 132 -1.84 -7.91 -11.60
CA ALA A 132 -3.18 -7.85 -12.19
C ALA A 132 -3.15 -7.27 -13.61
N TYR A 133 -2.48 -6.14 -13.80
CA TYR A 133 -2.39 -5.52 -15.12
C TYR A 133 -1.53 -6.35 -16.09
N VAL A 134 -0.33 -6.74 -15.66
CA VAL A 134 0.63 -7.42 -16.54
C VAL A 134 0.08 -8.77 -16.99
N LYS A 135 -0.55 -9.55 -16.11
CA LYS A 135 -1.11 -10.87 -16.49
C LYS A 135 -2.31 -10.78 -17.43
N MET A 136 -3.00 -9.65 -17.48
CA MET A 136 -4.03 -9.41 -18.48
C MET A 136 -3.44 -9.11 -19.86
N VAL A 137 -2.26 -8.48 -19.92
CA VAL A 137 -1.62 -8.01 -21.15
C VAL A 137 -0.72 -9.09 -21.73
N ASP A 138 0.12 -9.68 -20.88
CA ASP A 138 1.04 -10.76 -21.22
C ASP A 138 1.10 -11.76 -20.05
N PRO A 139 0.41 -12.90 -20.17
CA PRO A 139 0.37 -13.91 -19.12
C PRO A 139 1.69 -14.67 -18.95
N ASP A 140 2.65 -14.54 -19.87
CA ASP A 140 3.92 -15.26 -19.84
C ASP A 140 4.99 -14.54 -19.01
N VAL A 141 4.89 -13.22 -18.87
CA VAL A 141 5.77 -12.41 -18.00
C VAL A 141 5.75 -12.94 -16.57
N LYS A 142 6.90 -13.28 -16.01
CA LYS A 142 7.01 -13.75 -14.62
C LYS A 142 6.93 -12.56 -13.66
N ILE A 143 6.09 -12.65 -12.63
CA ILE A 143 6.08 -11.66 -11.55
C ILE A 143 6.73 -12.29 -10.33
N ILE A 144 7.79 -11.67 -9.83
CA ILE A 144 8.61 -12.20 -8.76
C ILE A 144 8.58 -11.23 -7.58
N GLY A 145 8.00 -11.66 -6.47
CA GLY A 145 8.03 -10.91 -5.22
C GLY A 145 9.41 -10.98 -4.57
N VAL A 146 9.91 -9.87 -4.06
CA VAL A 146 11.19 -9.79 -3.37
C VAL A 146 10.98 -9.28 -1.95
N GLU A 147 11.41 -10.06 -0.97
CA GLU A 147 11.38 -9.73 0.46
C GLU A 147 12.77 -9.94 1.10
N PRO A 148 13.17 -9.11 2.08
CA PRO A 148 14.33 -9.40 2.93
C PRO A 148 14.11 -10.67 3.75
N ASN A 149 15.19 -11.41 4.00
CA ASN A 149 15.12 -12.72 4.69
C ASN A 149 14.50 -12.65 6.10
N ASN A 150 14.66 -11.52 6.80
CA ASN A 150 14.17 -11.31 8.16
C ASN A 150 12.75 -10.73 8.24
N VAL A 151 12.12 -10.37 7.12
CA VAL A 151 10.75 -9.84 7.04
C VAL A 151 10.02 -10.39 5.81
N ASN A 152 10.01 -11.71 5.67
CA ASN A 152 9.50 -12.47 4.52
C ASN A 152 8.06 -13.00 4.72
N ALA A 153 7.17 -12.13 5.19
CA ALA A 153 5.82 -12.51 5.58
C ALA A 153 4.98 -13.07 4.42
N MET A 154 5.11 -12.53 3.20
CA MET A 154 4.40 -13.05 2.02
C MET A 154 4.93 -14.42 1.61
N ALA A 155 6.25 -14.61 1.59
CA ALA A 155 6.87 -15.89 1.27
C ALA A 155 6.40 -16.99 2.23
N LEU A 156 6.40 -16.72 3.54
CA LEU A 156 5.91 -17.65 4.57
C LEU A 156 4.41 -17.92 4.42
N SER A 157 3.61 -16.88 4.17
CA SER A 157 2.16 -17.01 3.95
C SER A 157 1.85 -17.93 2.76
N LEU A 158 2.57 -17.76 1.65
CA LEU A 158 2.42 -18.61 0.47
C LEU A 158 2.93 -20.03 0.71
N HIS A 159 4.03 -20.20 1.44
CA HIS A 159 4.60 -21.50 1.76
C HIS A 159 3.66 -22.34 2.65
N HIS A 160 3.08 -21.72 3.68
CA HIS A 160 2.19 -22.40 4.62
C HIS A 160 0.72 -22.44 4.18
N GLY A 161 0.37 -21.77 3.08
CA GLY A 161 -1.02 -21.61 2.66
C GLY A 161 -1.86 -20.76 3.63
N LEU A 162 -1.20 -20.04 4.55
CA LEU A 162 -1.82 -19.19 5.56
C LEU A 162 -2.05 -17.81 4.95
N LEU A 163 -3.25 -17.59 4.41
CA LEU A 163 -3.66 -16.31 3.81
C LEU A 163 -4.35 -15.38 4.80
N ASP A 164 -4.67 -15.88 5.99
CA ASP A 164 -5.67 -15.27 6.88
C ASP A 164 -5.10 -14.33 7.93
N GLN A 165 -3.79 -14.39 8.23
CA GLN A 165 -3.24 -13.63 9.37
C GLN A 165 -2.73 -12.22 9.01
N VAL A 166 -2.56 -11.88 7.74
CA VAL A 166 -1.97 -10.58 7.33
C VAL A 166 -2.65 -9.97 6.09
N GLY A 167 -3.98 -9.90 6.02
CA GLY A 167 -4.67 -9.22 4.90
C GLY A 167 -4.29 -9.76 3.49
N VAL A 168 -3.78 -10.99 3.40
CA VAL A 168 -3.22 -11.61 2.18
C VAL A 168 -4.31 -12.32 1.36
N LEU A 169 -5.52 -12.44 1.91
CA LEU A 169 -6.64 -13.23 1.40
C LEU A 169 -7.07 -12.91 -0.04
N GLN A 170 -7.14 -11.62 -0.42
CA GLN A 170 -7.46 -11.26 -1.82
C GLN A 170 -6.27 -11.45 -2.77
N MET A 171 -5.03 -11.45 -2.27
CA MET A 171 -3.81 -11.35 -3.10
C MET A 171 -3.32 -12.70 -3.61
N ALA A 172 -3.38 -13.75 -2.78
CA ALA A 172 -2.96 -15.08 -3.23
C ALA A 172 -3.96 -15.75 -4.16
N TRP A 173 -5.24 -15.36 -4.11
CA TRP A 173 -6.25 -15.80 -5.08
C TRP A 173 -5.89 -15.33 -6.50
N LEU A 174 -5.43 -14.09 -6.65
CA LEU A 174 -5.00 -13.54 -7.94
C LEU A 174 -3.75 -14.26 -8.50
N LEU A 175 -2.80 -14.59 -7.63
CA LEU A 175 -1.59 -15.34 -8.01
C LEU A 175 -1.91 -16.80 -8.39
N LYS A 176 -2.81 -17.47 -7.64
CA LYS A 176 -3.28 -18.84 -7.97
C LYS A 176 -4.09 -18.90 -9.26
N TRP A 177 -4.92 -17.88 -9.57
CA TRP A 177 -5.79 -17.89 -10.75
C TRP A 177 -5.03 -17.91 -12.09
N SER A 178 -3.79 -17.42 -12.10
CA SER A 178 -2.95 -17.40 -13.32
C SER A 178 -2.37 -18.75 -13.76
N GLY A 179 -2.62 -19.85 -13.04
CA GLY A 179 -2.23 -21.22 -13.44
C GLY A 179 -0.72 -21.51 -13.54
N LYS A 180 0.15 -20.50 -13.35
CA LYS A 180 1.61 -20.63 -13.39
C LYS A 180 2.21 -20.32 -12.02
N LYS A 181 3.22 -21.09 -11.61
CA LYS A 181 3.95 -20.90 -10.34
C LYS A 181 4.55 -19.49 -10.31
N HIS A 182 3.97 -18.61 -9.49
CA HIS A 182 4.62 -17.35 -9.12
C HIS A 182 5.60 -17.64 -7.99
N PHE A 183 6.80 -17.10 -8.11
CA PHE A 183 7.88 -17.33 -7.15
C PHE A 183 8.04 -16.06 -6.30
N VAL A 184 8.04 -16.21 -4.98
CA VAL A 184 8.58 -15.18 -4.09
C VAL A 184 10.03 -15.55 -3.83
N TYR A 185 10.93 -14.66 -4.20
CA TYR A 185 12.36 -14.78 -3.97
C TYR A 185 12.71 -14.05 -2.67
N THR A 186 13.19 -14.81 -1.69
CA THR A 186 13.80 -14.28 -0.48
C THR A 186 15.30 -14.30 -0.67
N GLY A 187 15.94 -13.14 -0.74
CA GLY A 187 17.38 -13.10 -0.99
C GLY A 187 17.93 -11.69 -1.07
N ILE A 188 17.79 -10.94 0.02
CA ILE A 188 18.64 -9.79 0.39
C ILE A 188 18.73 -9.78 1.92
#